data_AF-A0A5B6WTI7-F1
#
_entry.id   AF-A0A5B6WTI7-F1
#
_cell.length_a   1.000
_cell.length_b   1.000
_cell.length_c   1.000
_cell.angle_alpha   90.00
_cell.angle_beta   90.00
_cell.angle_gamma   90.00
#
_symmetry.space_group_name_H-M   'P 1'
#
loop_
_entity.id
_entity.type
_entity.pdbx_description
1 polymer ?
#
loop_
_entity_poly.entity_id
_entity_poly.type
_entity_poly.pdbx_seq_one_letter_code
_entity_poly.pdbx_strand_id
1 'polypeptide(L)'
;MKGMTTSLTLFDDGSILTDLKAKPIFLQQIFEAQNCDTELQAKKCNIGVDDCLMFRNRICVPKNFELIQKILHEGHSGCLSVHQRSTKM
;
A
#
# COMPACT_ATOMS: atom_id res chain seq x y z
N MET A 1 -10.74 -3.13 1.90
CA MET A 1 -10.74 -2.67 3.31
C MET A 1 -9.69 -1.55 3.48
N LYS A 2 -9.96 -0.46 4.22
CA LYS A 2 -9.14 0.79 4.24
C LYS A 2 -8.74 1.14 5.68
N GLY A 3 -7.48 1.45 5.92
CA GLY A 3 -7.01 2.03 7.19
C GLY A 3 -7.21 3.54 7.17
N MET A 4 -7.65 4.11 8.28
CA MET A 4 -7.88 5.56 8.43
C MET A 4 -6.87 6.13 9.41
N THR A 5 -6.16 7.17 8.99
CA THR A 5 -5.23 7.92 9.85
C THR A 5 -5.75 9.35 9.97
N THR A 6 -5.87 9.84 11.20
CA THR A 6 -6.30 11.21 11.50
C THR A 6 -5.12 11.99 12.07
N SER A 7 -4.89 13.19 11.56
CA SER A 7 -3.91 14.14 12.11
C SER A 7 -4.61 15.44 12.45
N LEU A 8 -4.29 15.98 13.63
CA LEU A 8 -4.89 17.18 14.19
C LEU A 8 -3.81 18.27 14.32
N THR A 9 -4.06 19.43 13.73
CA THR A 9 -3.19 20.60 13.84
C THR A 9 -4.01 21.78 14.34
N LEU A 10 -3.51 22.42 15.41
CA LEU A 10 -4.07 23.64 15.98
C LEU A 10 -3.25 24.83 15.48
N PHE A 11 -3.93 25.85 14.95
CA PHE A 11 -3.30 27.09 14.52
C PHE A 11 -3.43 28.19 15.58
N ASP A 12 -2.54 29.18 15.52
CA ASP A 12 -2.49 30.30 16.48
C ASP A 12 -3.76 31.17 16.47
N ASP A 13 -4.57 31.11 15.41
CA ASP A 13 -5.87 31.76 15.30
C ASP A 13 -7.01 30.96 15.97
N GLY A 14 -6.70 29.83 16.61
CA GLY A 14 -7.65 28.94 17.25
C GLY A 14 -8.38 28.00 16.28
N SER A 15 -8.05 28.04 14.98
CA SER A 15 -8.62 27.11 14.00
C SER A 15 -8.00 25.72 14.16
N ILE A 16 -8.82 24.70 13.88
CA ILE A 16 -8.45 23.30 13.94
C ILE A 16 -8.52 22.73 12.54
N LEU A 17 -7.38 22.30 12.01
CA LEU A 17 -7.32 21.52 10.78
C LEU A 17 -7.19 20.04 11.11
N THR A 18 -8.15 19.27 10.60
CA THR A 18 -8.13 17.81 10.64
C THR A 18 -7.83 17.28 9.24
N ASP A 19 -6.77 16.47 9.12
CA ASP A 19 -6.48 15.72 7.91
C ASP A 19 -6.90 14.26 8.12
N LEU A 20 -7.78 13.76 7.26
CA LEU A 20 -8.21 12.36 7.23
C LEU A 20 -7.63 11.71 5.97
N LYS A 21 -6.47 11.07 6.14
CA LYS A 21 -5.90 10.25 5.08
C LYS A 21 -6.37 8.83 5.26
N ALA A 22 -6.92 8.29 4.19
CA ALA A 22 -7.35 6.91 4.19
C ALA A 22 -6.44 6.15 3.22
N LYS A 23 -5.70 5.18 3.76
CA LYS A 23 -4.74 4.36 3.01
C LYS A 23 -5.31 2.95 2.80
N PRO A 24 -5.20 2.36 1.60
CA PRO A 24 -5.50 0.95 1.41
C PRO A 24 -4.60 0.10 2.32
N ILE A 25 -5.18 -0.91 2.99
CA ILE A 25 -4.46 -1.72 3.98
C ILE A 25 -3.21 -2.38 3.37
N PHE A 26 -3.32 -2.85 2.13
CA PHE A 26 -2.17 -3.43 1.44
C PHE A 26 -1.04 -2.43 1.20
N LEU A 27 -1.33 -1.15 0.95
CA LEU A 27 -0.26 -0.16 0.80
C LEU A 27 0.53 0.01 2.08
N GLN A 28 -0.16 0.08 3.21
CA GLN A 28 0.49 0.19 4.51
C GLN A 28 1.34 -1.05 4.82
N GLN A 29 0.81 -2.25 4.62
CA GLN A 29 1.55 -3.50 4.84
C GLN A 29 2.75 -3.66 3.88
N ILE A 30 2.60 -3.22 2.63
CA ILE A 30 3.71 -3.21 1.66
C ILE A 30 4.78 -2.23 2.13
N PHE A 31 4.41 -1.00 2.51
CA PHE A 31 5.36 -0.01 3.01
C PHE A 31 6.16 -0.52 4.22
N GLU A 32 5.46 -1.09 5.22
CA GLU A 32 6.09 -1.67 6.40
C GLU A 32 7.05 -2.80 6.03
N ALA A 33 6.63 -3.70 5.13
CA ALA A 33 7.47 -4.80 4.67
C ALA A 33 8.68 -4.32 3.82
N GLN A 34 8.52 -3.24 3.05
CA GLN A 34 9.61 -2.63 2.26
C GLN A 34 10.69 -2.04 3.16
N ASN A 35 10.32 -1.45 4.29
CA ASN A 35 11.28 -0.88 5.24
C ASN A 35 12.17 -1.97 5.90
N CYS A 36 11.69 -3.20 5.95
CA CYS A 36 12.44 -4.35 6.46
C CYS A 36 13.24 -5.11 5.39
N ASP A 37 13.04 -4.83 4.09
CA ASP A 37 13.64 -5.57 2.98
C ASP A 37 14.87 -4.82 2.40
N THR A 38 16.04 -5.05 2.98
CA THR A 38 17.30 -4.41 2.55
C THR A 38 17.68 -4.73 1.10
N GLU A 39 17.35 -5.93 0.59
CA GLU A 39 17.60 -6.30 -0.81
C GLU A 39 16.75 -5.43 -1.75
N LEU A 40 15.50 -5.18 -1.37
CA LEU A 40 14.58 -4.33 -2.10
C LEU A 40 15.00 -2.86 -2.05
N GLN A 41 15.46 -2.37 -0.90
CA GLN A 41 15.99 -1.02 -0.72
C GLN A 41 17.27 -0.78 -1.57
N ALA A 42 18.07 -1.82 -1.78
CA ALA A 42 19.25 -1.76 -2.65
C ALA A 42 18.91 -1.72 -4.15
N LYS A 43 17.66 -2.02 -4.54
CA LYS A 43 17.23 -1.94 -5.95
C LYS A 43 16.93 -0.49 -6.33
N LYS A 44 17.11 -0.18 -7.62
CA LYS A 44 16.76 1.13 -8.20
C LYS A 44 15.24 1.30 -8.28
N CYS A 45 14.62 1.55 -7.14
CA CYS A 45 13.23 1.94 -7.00
C CYS A 45 13.17 3.43 -6.68
N ASN A 46 12.12 4.10 -7.12
CA ASN A 46 11.83 5.47 -6.72
C ASN A 46 10.85 5.46 -5.56
N ILE A 47 10.91 6.46 -4.68
CA ILE A 47 9.88 6.66 -3.67
C ILE A 47 8.64 7.23 -4.38
N GLY A 48 7.51 6.55 -4.22
CA GLY A 48 6.25 6.84 -4.83
C GLY A 48 5.27 7.59 -3.93
N VAL A 49 4.00 7.57 -4.33
CA VAL A 49 2.89 8.03 -3.47
C VAL A 49 2.79 7.11 -2.25
N ASP A 50 2.44 7.68 -1.10
CA ASP A 50 2.36 6.97 0.20
C ASP A 50 3.69 6.36 0.65
N ASP A 51 4.82 6.95 0.24
CA ASP A 51 6.18 6.59 0.66
C ASP A 51 6.63 5.17 0.25
N CYS A 52 5.86 4.51 -0.62
CA CYS A 52 6.17 3.17 -1.09
C CYS A 52 7.24 3.18 -2.20
N LEU A 53 8.12 2.19 -2.20
CA LEU A 53 9.03 1.93 -3.32
C LEU A 53 8.27 1.53 -4.59
N MET A 54 8.62 2.15 -5.71
CA MET A 54 8.03 1.91 -7.03
C MET A 54 9.09 1.63 -8.10
N PHE A 55 8.75 0.76 -9.04
CA PHE A 55 9.52 0.49 -10.25
C PHE A 55 8.60 0.56 -11.47
N ARG A 56 8.92 1.42 -12.44
CA ARG A 56 8.10 1.65 -13.65
C ARG A 56 6.61 1.91 -13.33
N ASN A 57 6.36 2.81 -12.39
CA ASN A 57 5.01 3.19 -11.91
C ASN A 57 4.21 2.02 -11.30
N ARG A 58 4.88 0.96 -10.84
CA ARG A 58 4.26 -0.15 -10.10
C ARG A 58 4.88 -0.25 -8.73
N ILE A 59 4.06 -0.58 -7.74
CA ILE A 59 4.52 -0.76 -6.36
C ILE A 59 5.37 -2.03 -6.27
N CYS A 60 6.52 -1.92 -5.62
CA CYS A 60 7.43 -3.03 -5.40
C CYS A 60 6.98 -3.87 -4.21
N VAL A 61 6.34 -5.01 -4.43
CA VAL A 61 5.94 -5.91 -3.33
C VAL A 61 7.18 -6.69 -2.84
N PRO A 62 7.55 -6.63 -1.56
CA PRO A 62 8.62 -7.46 -0.98
C PRO A 62 8.34 -8.95 -1.17
N LYS A 63 9.37 -9.79 -1.11
CA LYS A 63 9.23 -11.26 -1.21
C LYS A 63 8.67 -11.88 0.08
N ASN A 64 7.54 -11.36 0.56
CA ASN A 64 6.81 -11.88 1.70
C ASN A 64 5.64 -12.73 1.20
N PHE A 65 5.74 -14.05 1.37
CA PHE A 65 4.75 -14.99 0.86
C PHE A 65 3.34 -14.74 1.43
N GLU A 66 3.22 -14.45 2.73
CA GLU A 66 1.94 -14.20 3.38
C GLU A 66 1.26 -12.95 2.81
N LEU A 67 2.02 -11.86 2.63
CA LEU A 67 1.53 -10.62 2.04
C LEU A 67 1.09 -10.83 0.58
N ILE A 68 1.90 -11.52 -0.21
CA ILE A 68 1.59 -11.85 -1.60
C ILE A 68 0.30 -12.67 -1.68
N GLN A 69 0.14 -13.70 -0.84
CA GLN A 69 -1.07 -14.52 -0.81
C GLN A 69 -2.32 -13.71 -0.45
N LYS A 70 -2.24 -12.81 0.53
CA LYS A 70 -3.36 -11.93 0.90
C LYS A 70 -3.77 -11.00 -0.25
N ILE A 71 -2.81 -10.42 -0.96
CA ILE A 71 -3.06 -9.55 -2.12
C ILE A 71 -3.75 -10.34 -3.25
N LEU A 72 -3.22 -11.53 -3.57
CA LEU A 72 -3.80 -12.39 -4.62
C LEU A 72 -5.22 -12.85 -4.25
N HIS A 73 -5.42 -13.25 -2.99
CA HIS A 73 -6.73 -13.66 -2.51
C HIS A 73 -7.77 -12.54 -2.65
N GLU A 74 -7.46 -11.31 -2.24
CA GLU A 74 -8.36 -10.17 -2.44
C GLU A 74 -8.65 -9.94 -3.93
N GLY A 75 -7.64 -9.99 -4.79
CA GLY A 75 -7.82 -9.81 -6.24
C GLY A 75 -8.74 -10.86 -6.87
N HIS A 76 -8.66 -12.10 -6.40
CA HIS A 76 -9.53 -13.20 -6.86
C HIS A 76 -10.91 -13.23 -6.21
N SER A 77 -11.05 -12.76 -4.97
CA SER A 77 -12.31 -12.81 -4.20
C SER A 77 -13.12 -11.51 -4.23
N GLY A 78 -12.58 -10.44 -4.81
CA GLY A 78 -13.28 -9.15 -4.91
C GLY A 78 -14.54 -9.22 -5.79
N CYS A 79 -15.51 -8.34 -5.54
CA CYS A 79 -16.77 -8.27 -6.31
C CYS A 79 -16.58 -7.95 -7.81
N LEU A 80 -15.38 -7.53 -8.20
CA LEU A 80 -14.98 -7.28 -9.58
C LEU A 80 -14.16 -8.44 -10.19
N SER A 81 -14.02 -9.56 -9.48
CA SER A 81 -13.30 -10.71 -10.00
C SER A 81 -14.12 -11.35 -11.11
N VAL A 82 -13.55 -11.36 -12.32
CA VAL A 82 -14.17 -11.99 -13.49
C VAL A 82 -13.70 -13.43 -13.50
N HIS A 83 -14.64 -14.37 -13.42
CA HIS A 83 -14.39 -15.80 -13.18
C HIS A 83 -13.26 -16.39 -14.07
N GLN A 84 -12.31 -17.03 -13.40
CA GLN A 84 -10.97 -17.43 -13.84
C GLN A 84 -10.93 -18.67 -14.75
N ARG A 85 -11.64 -18.71 -15.90
CA ARG A 85 -11.37 -19.77 -16.89
C ARG A 85 -10.15 -19.39 -17.73
N SER A 86 -8.99 -19.83 -17.25
CA SER A 86 -7.64 -19.74 -17.85
C SER A 86 -6.92 -18.40 -17.60
N THR A 87 -6.01 -18.44 -16.62
CA THR A 87 -5.05 -17.45 -16.11
C THR A 87 -5.25 -15.98 -16.51
N LYS A 88 -5.60 -15.11 -15.54
CA LYS A 88 -5.17 -13.71 -15.58
C LYS A 88 -4.87 -13.13 -14.21
N MET A 89 -3.76 -12.39 -14.18
CA MET A 89 -3.06 -11.81 -13.02
C MET A 89 -3.94 -10.97 -12.10
#